data_AF-U9UIX7-F1
#
_entry.id   AF-U9UIX7-F1
#
_cell.length_a   1.000
_cell.length_b   1.000
_cell.length_c   1.000
_cell.angle_alpha   90.00
_cell.angle_beta   90.00
_cell.angle_gamma   90.00
#
_symmetry.space_group_name_H-M   'P 1'
#
loop_
_entity.id
_entity.type
_entity.pdbx_description
1 polymer ?
#
loop_
_entity_poly.entity_id
_entity_poly.type
_entity_poly.pdbx_seq_one_letter_code
_entity_poly.pdbx_strand_id
1 'polypeptide(L)'
;MTDDDTSIAWPVEFCKIIEGQRYSNKKLSGKQRGEIILLAKFKPSINEQETIRGAKEILQLQNDPTGVGMKVDPNLAKVDARVIKSTDVKYAGKIMKPNNGQWNLKDVKFVESGERLEFWHVVIFEQSKWMPKGEVINFIENLARQCESQGMSIARNRPEIQYLQYYNKGPNVVKQAYEDARDILRRPPQLIIFIIPGEKSPINTELYETIKRVMDTEIGCLSQCVSVDSRKNFRSPQYCANLAMKINLKLGGVNSILPEDKLRLPSGEEVLFLGADVTHPKDKNGKSICAVVGSLDNQAGRFITKYQDQERSGKEEILEIDKLIKEILREYCDYQKRRSRVKNNEVITLPPCIIMYRDGVSESQFERVLRWELPKIREACRLFRQGYEPKIIFSVVGTARPSHYTILHDDIKLTIDEFQGLSNTLCYNFQRSTSSVSIPAPTYYAHLTCARAKMYLTTHRGNIYLPNVHRNLKNYPMYFM
;
A
#
# COMPACT_ATOMS: atom_id res chain seq x y z
N MET A 1 -47.33 -26.27 -18.76
CA MET A 1 -48.22 -26.54 -17.62
C MET A 1 -47.31 -26.56 -16.41
N THR A 2 -47.39 -25.65 -15.45
CA THR A 2 -48.53 -24.86 -14.96
C THR A 2 -47.91 -23.79 -14.03
N ASP A 3 -48.34 -22.54 -14.13
CA ASP A 3 -49.17 -21.91 -13.08
C ASP A 3 -49.19 -22.69 -11.76
N ASP A 4 -48.30 -22.33 -10.85
CA ASP A 4 -48.51 -22.42 -9.40
C ASP A 4 -47.44 -21.56 -8.71
N ASP A 5 -47.49 -20.25 -8.97
CA ASP A 5 -46.87 -19.25 -8.09
C ASP A 5 -47.75 -19.15 -6.82
N THR A 6 -47.83 -20.25 -6.06
CA THR A 6 -48.47 -20.23 -4.74
C THR A 6 -47.64 -19.32 -3.86
N SER A 7 -48.13 -18.12 -3.62
CA SER A 7 -47.56 -17.17 -2.66
C SER A 7 -47.80 -17.70 -1.24
N ILE A 8 -46.99 -18.69 -0.84
CA ILE A 8 -46.99 -19.21 0.53
C ILE A 8 -46.38 -18.12 1.42
N ALA A 9 -47.24 -17.43 2.17
CA ALA A 9 -46.83 -16.46 3.17
C ALA A 9 -46.87 -17.13 4.55
N TRP A 10 -45.74 -17.13 5.25
CA TRP A 10 -45.66 -17.54 6.64
C TRP A 10 -45.61 -16.30 7.52
N PRO A 11 -46.47 -16.17 8.54
CA PRO A 11 -46.33 -15.09 9.49
C PRO A 11 -44.99 -15.19 10.22
N VAL A 12 -44.27 -14.08 10.32
CA VAL A 12 -42.87 -14.05 10.81
C VAL A 12 -42.76 -14.55 12.25
N GLU A 13 -43.83 -14.40 13.04
CA GLU A 13 -43.94 -14.91 14.41
C GLU A 13 -43.86 -16.44 14.52
N PHE A 14 -44.16 -17.18 13.45
CA PHE A 14 -44.04 -18.64 13.38
C PHE A 14 -42.76 -19.12 12.70
N CYS A 15 -41.94 -18.20 12.18
CA CYS A 15 -40.70 -18.52 11.49
C CYS A 15 -39.49 -18.47 12.44
N LYS A 16 -38.60 -19.45 12.33
CA LYS A 16 -37.28 -19.44 12.99
C LYS A 16 -36.18 -19.48 11.94
N ILE A 17 -35.10 -18.73 12.18
CA ILE A 17 -33.90 -18.79 11.34
C ILE A 17 -33.21 -20.13 11.63
N ILE A 18 -33.00 -20.94 10.59
CA ILE A 18 -32.25 -22.19 10.69
C ILE A 18 -30.80 -21.88 11.08
N GLU A 19 -30.25 -22.63 12.03
CA GLU A 19 -28.86 -22.47 12.48
C GLU A 19 -27.85 -22.90 11.40
N GLY A 20 -26.59 -22.48 11.54
CA GLY A 20 -25.50 -22.87 10.63
C GLY A 20 -25.52 -22.22 9.25
N GLN A 21 -26.44 -21.30 8.98
CA GLN A 21 -26.49 -20.57 7.71
C GLN A 21 -25.35 -19.55 7.62
N ARG A 22 -24.43 -19.77 6.65
CA ARG A 22 -23.34 -18.81 6.38
C ARG A 22 -23.90 -17.47 5.95
N TYR A 23 -23.53 -16.41 6.65
CA TYR A 23 -23.84 -15.04 6.23
C TYR A 23 -23.16 -14.72 4.89
N SER A 24 -23.96 -14.67 3.83
CA SER A 24 -23.50 -14.49 2.43
C SER A 24 -23.54 -13.02 1.98
N ASN A 25 -24.17 -12.14 2.76
CA ASN A 25 -24.29 -10.74 2.41
C ASN A 25 -22.93 -10.03 2.56
N LYS A 26 -22.39 -9.49 1.46
CA LYS A 26 -20.95 -9.23 1.31
C LYS A 26 -20.40 -8.00 2.05
N LYS A 27 -21.23 -7.26 2.81
CA LYS A 27 -20.80 -6.01 3.48
C LYS A 27 -21.18 -6.02 4.96
N LEU A 28 -20.27 -6.54 5.79
CA LEU A 28 -20.26 -6.21 7.22
C LEU A 28 -20.00 -4.70 7.39
N SER A 29 -20.73 -4.06 8.29
CA SER A 29 -20.45 -2.69 8.73
C SER A 29 -19.09 -2.60 9.42
N GLY A 30 -18.51 -1.40 9.53
CA GLY A 30 -17.23 -1.19 10.23
C GLY A 30 -17.27 -1.68 11.69
N LYS A 31 -18.40 -1.46 12.39
CA LYS A 31 -18.64 -1.94 13.75
C LYS A 31 -18.63 -3.47 13.83
N GLN A 32 -19.42 -4.14 12.99
CA GLN A 32 -19.49 -5.61 12.95
C GLN A 32 -18.13 -6.25 12.62
N ARG A 33 -17.37 -5.66 11.69
CA ARG A 33 -16.01 -6.13 11.39
C ARG A 33 -15.09 -6.00 12.59
N GLY A 34 -15.15 -4.87 13.30
CA GLY A 34 -14.37 -4.63 14.52
C GLY A 34 -14.69 -5.66 15.61
N GLU A 35 -15.97 -5.95 15.82
CA GLU A 35 -16.42 -6.99 16.76
C GLU A 35 -15.91 -8.38 16.36
N ILE A 36 -16.03 -8.77 15.09
CA ILE A 36 -15.51 -10.06 14.60
C ILE A 36 -13.99 -10.15 14.74
N ILE A 37 -13.25 -9.08 14.45
CA ILE A 37 -11.80 -9.05 14.62
C ILE A 37 -11.43 -9.24 16.10
N LEU A 38 -12.13 -8.56 17.02
CA LEU A 38 -11.89 -8.70 18.45
C LEU A 38 -12.21 -10.12 18.95
N LEU A 39 -13.30 -10.72 18.45
CA LEU A 39 -13.68 -12.10 18.77
C LEU A 39 -12.68 -13.13 18.22
N ALA A 40 -12.15 -12.92 17.01
CA ALA A 40 -11.18 -13.81 16.37
C ALA A 40 -9.73 -13.58 16.85
N LYS A 41 -9.48 -12.55 17.67
CA LYS A 41 -8.13 -12.21 18.14
C LYS A 41 -7.73 -13.07 19.34
N PHE A 42 -7.06 -14.17 19.07
CA PHE A 42 -6.44 -15.00 20.09
C PHE A 42 -4.96 -14.68 20.29
N LYS A 43 -4.48 -14.76 21.54
CA LYS A 43 -3.04 -14.82 21.81
C LYS A 43 -2.48 -16.13 21.23
N PRO A 44 -1.22 -16.18 20.75
CA PRO A 44 -0.64 -17.38 20.17
C PRO A 44 -0.80 -18.64 21.04
N SER A 45 -0.58 -18.52 22.35
CA SER A 45 -0.74 -19.63 23.30
C SER A 45 -2.17 -20.17 23.38
N ILE A 46 -3.17 -19.30 23.30
CA ILE A 46 -4.58 -19.71 23.30
C ILE A 46 -4.93 -20.34 21.95
N ASN A 47 -4.46 -19.76 20.84
CA ASN A 47 -4.71 -20.30 19.51
C ASN A 47 -4.10 -21.71 19.33
N GLU A 48 -2.91 -21.94 19.88
CA GLU A 48 -2.28 -23.26 19.94
C GLU A 48 -3.14 -24.27 20.71
N GLN A 49 -3.59 -23.91 21.92
CA GLN A 49 -4.44 -24.77 22.75
C GLN A 49 -5.75 -25.12 22.04
N GLU A 50 -6.42 -24.11 21.46
CA GLU A 50 -7.67 -24.28 20.72
C GLU A 50 -7.51 -25.14 19.47
N THR A 51 -6.38 -24.99 18.75
CA THR A 51 -6.06 -25.82 17.58
C THR A 51 -5.88 -27.28 17.97
N ILE A 52 -5.10 -27.54 19.04
CA ILE A 52 -4.88 -28.90 19.55
C ILE A 52 -6.20 -29.50 20.07
N ARG A 53 -7.02 -28.70 20.76
CA ARG A 53 -8.34 -29.13 21.23
C ARG A 53 -9.24 -29.51 20.05
N GLY A 54 -9.32 -28.67 19.03
CA GLY A 54 -10.09 -28.95 17.81
C GLY A 54 -9.64 -30.22 17.11
N ALA A 55 -8.32 -30.45 17.01
CA ALA A 55 -7.77 -31.67 16.43
C ALA A 55 -8.15 -32.94 17.21
N LYS A 56 -8.15 -32.87 18.56
CA LYS A 56 -8.40 -34.02 19.45
C LYS A 56 -9.87 -34.31 19.70
N GLU A 57 -10.67 -33.28 19.98
CA GLU A 57 -12.04 -33.42 20.47
C GLU A 57 -13.07 -33.33 19.36
N ILE A 58 -12.88 -32.38 18.42
CA ILE A 58 -13.85 -32.12 17.35
C ILE A 58 -13.58 -33.02 16.15
N LEU A 59 -12.34 -32.98 15.62
CA LEU A 59 -11.96 -33.75 14.44
C LEU A 59 -11.56 -35.21 14.78
N GLN A 60 -11.16 -35.46 16.04
CA GLN A 60 -10.72 -36.76 16.53
C GLN A 60 -9.66 -37.41 15.64
N LEU A 61 -8.67 -36.63 15.16
CA LEU A 61 -7.68 -37.06 14.17
C LEU A 61 -6.87 -38.30 14.61
N GLN A 62 -6.76 -38.53 15.92
CA GLN A 62 -6.11 -39.70 16.50
C GLN A 62 -6.85 -41.03 16.22
N ASN A 63 -8.14 -40.98 15.86
CA ASN A 63 -9.00 -42.15 15.67
C ASN A 63 -9.15 -42.57 14.20
N ASP A 64 -8.33 -42.02 13.29
CA ASP A 64 -8.49 -42.17 11.83
C ASP A 64 -9.96 -41.98 11.39
N PRO A 65 -10.50 -40.75 11.50
CA PRO A 65 -11.90 -40.48 11.15
C PRO A 65 -12.22 -40.79 9.67
N THR A 66 -11.20 -40.98 8.83
CA THR A 66 -11.34 -41.30 7.41
C THR A 66 -11.32 -42.79 7.09
N GLY A 67 -10.80 -43.64 7.99
CA GLY A 67 -10.67 -45.09 7.80
C GLY A 67 -9.67 -45.52 6.71
N VAL A 68 -8.80 -44.60 6.26
CA VAL A 68 -7.84 -44.86 5.15
C VAL A 68 -6.51 -45.43 5.64
N GLY A 69 -6.37 -45.71 6.94
CA GLY A 69 -5.17 -46.29 7.55
C GLY A 69 -4.07 -45.28 7.85
N MET A 70 -4.36 -43.98 7.79
CA MET A 70 -3.41 -42.92 8.12
C MET A 70 -3.51 -42.53 9.58
N LYS A 71 -2.35 -42.40 10.25
CA LYS A 71 -2.26 -41.88 11.62
C LYS A 71 -1.80 -40.43 11.57
N VAL A 72 -2.54 -39.55 12.22
CA VAL A 72 -2.23 -38.11 12.30
C VAL A 72 -1.89 -37.76 13.76
N ASP A 73 -0.74 -37.14 13.98
CA ASP A 73 -0.40 -36.59 15.30
C ASP A 73 -1.27 -35.35 15.56
N PRO A 74 -2.06 -35.33 16.65
CA PRO A 74 -2.92 -34.20 16.97
C PRO A 74 -2.17 -32.99 17.56
N ASN A 75 -0.86 -33.08 17.80
CA ASN A 75 -0.05 -31.98 18.31
C ASN A 75 0.62 -31.19 17.16
N LEU A 76 0.98 -29.94 17.42
CA LEU A 76 1.67 -29.11 16.43
C LEU A 76 3.09 -29.63 16.15
N ALA A 77 3.49 -29.60 14.88
CA ALA A 77 4.85 -29.90 14.48
C ALA A 77 5.84 -28.88 15.07
N LYS A 78 6.92 -29.39 15.68
CA LYS A 78 8.02 -28.56 16.18
C LYS A 78 9.03 -28.36 15.04
N VAL A 79 9.48 -27.12 14.87
CA VAL A 79 10.44 -26.75 13.84
C VAL A 79 11.55 -25.89 14.43
N ASP A 80 12.77 -26.09 13.98
CA ASP A 80 13.88 -25.20 14.31
C ASP A 80 13.71 -23.87 13.58
N ALA A 81 13.83 -22.77 14.31
CA ALA A 81 13.70 -21.42 13.78
C ALA A 81 14.91 -20.56 14.17
N ARG A 82 15.23 -19.60 13.31
CA ARG A 82 16.28 -18.60 13.56
C ARG A 82 15.67 -17.21 13.58
N VAL A 83 16.17 -16.35 14.48
CA VAL A 83 15.78 -14.94 14.54
C VAL A 83 16.84 -14.11 13.81
N ILE A 84 16.46 -13.55 12.66
CA ILE A 84 17.34 -12.67 11.88
C ILE A 84 17.50 -11.35 12.65
N LYS A 85 18.75 -10.87 12.76
CA LYS A 85 19.05 -9.61 13.43
C LYS A 85 18.32 -8.45 12.74
N SER A 86 17.74 -7.56 13.54
CA SER A 86 17.10 -6.34 13.02
C SER A 86 18.11 -5.45 12.29
N THR A 87 17.67 -4.86 11.18
CA THR A 87 18.45 -3.88 10.42
C THR A 87 18.32 -2.50 11.06
N ASP A 88 19.45 -1.80 11.19
CA ASP A 88 19.47 -0.40 11.63
C ASP A 88 18.78 0.52 10.61
N VAL A 89 18.13 1.58 11.07
CA VAL A 89 17.43 2.55 10.22
C VAL A 89 18.07 3.92 10.38
N LYS A 90 18.59 4.49 9.29
CA LYS A 90 19.31 5.75 9.31
C LYS A 90 18.38 6.92 9.00
N TYR A 91 18.33 7.87 9.92
CA TYR A 91 17.71 9.19 9.77
C TYR A 91 18.81 10.26 9.61
N ALA A 92 18.46 11.51 9.37
CA ALA A 92 19.45 12.58 9.29
C ALA A 92 20.22 12.69 10.62
N GLY A 93 21.53 12.43 10.56
CA GLY A 93 22.46 12.55 11.70
C GLY A 93 22.30 11.51 12.81
N LYS A 94 21.37 10.54 12.70
CA LYS A 94 21.09 9.55 13.76
C LYS A 94 20.71 8.19 13.21
N ILE A 95 21.25 7.14 13.83
CA ILE A 95 20.92 5.75 13.52
C ILE A 95 19.96 5.22 14.60
N MET A 96 18.81 4.73 14.17
CA MET A 96 17.83 4.08 15.02
C MET A 96 18.04 2.58 14.97
N LYS A 97 18.04 1.96 16.16
CA LYS A 97 18.16 0.50 16.32
C LYS A 97 16.79 -0.06 16.69
N PRO A 98 16.11 -0.76 15.77
CA PRO A 98 14.79 -1.33 16.07
C PRO A 98 14.87 -2.36 17.20
N ASN A 99 13.86 -2.34 18.07
CA ASN A 99 13.64 -3.34 19.10
C ASN A 99 12.34 -4.09 18.80
N ASN A 100 12.40 -5.42 18.64
CA ASN A 100 11.27 -6.22 18.16
C ASN A 100 10.60 -5.64 16.91
N GLY A 101 11.43 -5.14 15.99
CA GLY A 101 10.98 -4.52 14.75
C GLY A 101 10.36 -3.14 14.91
N GLN A 102 10.43 -2.47 16.06
CA GLN A 102 9.85 -1.13 16.26
C GLN A 102 10.90 -0.10 16.68
N TRP A 103 10.70 1.16 16.27
CA TRP A 103 11.45 2.32 16.73
C TRP A 103 10.52 3.56 16.83
N ASN A 104 11.03 4.69 17.30
CA ASN A 104 10.26 5.94 17.40
C ASN A 104 10.96 7.09 16.65
N LEU A 105 10.25 8.20 16.49
CA LEU A 105 10.74 9.40 15.80
C LEU A 105 11.25 10.48 16.77
N LYS A 106 11.63 10.11 18.00
CA LYS A 106 12.09 11.08 18.99
C LYS A 106 13.51 11.56 18.66
N ASP A 107 13.66 12.88 18.55
CA ASP A 107 14.93 13.55 18.29
C ASP A 107 15.62 13.03 17.01
N VAL A 108 14.84 12.77 15.95
CA VAL A 108 15.33 12.43 14.60
C VAL A 108 14.74 13.38 13.56
N LYS A 109 15.49 13.61 12.48
CA LYS A 109 15.03 14.35 11.31
C LYS A 109 15.02 13.44 10.09
N PHE A 110 14.12 13.72 9.15
CA PHE A 110 14.09 13.01 7.87
C PHE A 110 15.39 13.21 7.10
N VAL A 111 15.82 12.17 6.38
CA VAL A 111 17.05 12.19 5.58
C VAL A 111 17.00 13.29 4.52
N GLU A 112 15.83 13.45 3.89
CA GLU A 112 15.61 14.44 2.86
C GLU A 112 14.21 15.05 3.01
N SER A 113 14.15 16.39 3.10
CA SER A 113 12.88 17.11 2.99
C SER A 113 12.40 17.09 1.55
N GLY A 114 11.11 16.87 1.35
CA GLY A 114 10.45 17.17 0.08
C GLY A 114 10.44 18.67 -0.23
N GLU A 115 9.75 19.02 -1.32
CA GLU A 115 9.52 20.42 -1.72
C GLU A 115 8.98 21.25 -0.56
N ARG A 116 9.42 22.51 -0.46
CA ARG A 116 8.97 23.42 0.59
C ARG A 116 7.46 23.59 0.51
N LEU A 117 6.76 23.21 1.58
CA LEU A 117 5.31 23.32 1.68
C LEU A 117 4.93 24.76 2.04
N GLU A 118 4.44 25.52 1.06
CA GLU A 118 4.11 26.93 1.20
C GLU A 118 2.67 27.25 0.80
N PHE A 119 2.19 26.61 -0.27
CA PHE A 119 0.86 26.84 -0.84
C PHE A 119 -0.01 25.62 -0.58
N TRP A 120 -0.67 25.59 0.56
CA TRP A 120 -1.52 24.48 0.97
C TRP A 120 -2.80 24.99 1.62
N HIS A 121 -3.81 24.14 1.65
CA HIS A 121 -5.14 24.50 2.12
C HIS A 121 -5.76 23.39 2.97
N VAL A 122 -6.76 23.74 3.79
CA VAL A 122 -7.48 22.78 4.63
C VAL A 122 -8.97 22.85 4.34
N VAL A 123 -9.54 21.72 3.92
CA VAL A 123 -10.96 21.56 3.62
C VAL A 123 -11.59 20.60 4.62
N ILE A 124 -12.73 20.98 5.18
CA ILE A 124 -13.45 20.21 6.18
C ILE A 124 -14.82 19.81 5.63
N PHE A 125 -15.03 18.50 5.51
CA PHE A 125 -16.30 17.89 5.11
C PHE A 125 -17.16 17.48 6.32
N GLU A 126 -17.19 18.34 7.33
CA GLU A 126 -17.93 18.15 8.58
C GLU A 126 -18.44 19.51 9.08
N GLN A 127 -19.54 19.52 9.82
CA GLN A 127 -20.13 20.74 10.35
C GLN A 127 -19.20 21.38 11.41
N SER A 128 -19.17 22.71 11.43
CA SER A 128 -18.36 23.49 12.40
C SER A 128 -18.69 23.19 13.86
N LYS A 129 -19.92 22.73 14.15
CA LYS A 129 -20.34 22.26 15.48
C LYS A 129 -19.51 21.05 15.95
N TRP A 130 -19.24 20.10 15.04
CA TRP A 130 -18.51 18.86 15.36
C TRP A 130 -17.00 19.01 15.16
N MET A 131 -16.58 19.89 14.25
CA MET A 131 -15.18 20.25 14.03
C MET A 131 -14.99 21.77 14.10
N PRO A 132 -14.79 22.35 15.30
CA PRO A 132 -14.65 23.80 15.46
C PRO A 132 -13.34 24.33 14.86
N LYS A 133 -13.39 25.54 14.27
CA LYS A 133 -12.24 26.17 13.59
C LYS A 133 -11.01 26.30 14.50
N GLY A 134 -11.22 26.67 15.77
CA GLY A 134 -10.12 26.80 16.74
C GLY A 134 -9.35 25.49 16.97
N GLU A 135 -10.02 24.34 16.93
CA GLU A 135 -9.33 23.05 17.06
C GLU A 135 -8.53 22.68 15.82
N VAL A 136 -9.06 23.00 14.64
CA VAL A 136 -8.36 22.80 13.37
C VAL A 136 -7.12 23.68 13.31
N ILE A 137 -7.21 24.94 13.77
CA ILE A 137 -6.06 25.85 13.86
C ILE A 137 -4.98 25.24 14.76
N ASN A 138 -5.35 24.78 15.96
CA ASN A 138 -4.40 24.12 16.85
C ASN A 138 -3.77 22.87 16.22
N PHE A 139 -4.56 22.08 15.48
CA PHE A 139 -4.06 20.92 14.75
C PHE A 139 -3.04 21.32 13.68
N ILE A 140 -3.35 22.31 12.85
CA ILE A 140 -2.47 22.85 11.81
C ILE A 140 -1.15 23.33 12.41
N GLU A 141 -1.19 24.07 13.51
CA GLU A 141 0.01 24.56 14.18
C GLU A 141 0.86 23.43 14.76
N ASN A 142 0.23 22.45 15.43
CA ASN A 142 0.94 21.28 15.95
C ASN A 142 1.57 20.45 14.83
N LEU A 143 0.84 20.27 13.72
CA LEU A 143 1.36 19.56 12.56
C LEU A 143 2.53 20.32 11.94
N ALA A 144 2.43 21.64 11.74
CA ALA A 144 3.50 22.45 11.19
C ALA A 144 4.76 22.42 12.05
N ARG A 145 4.63 22.62 13.38
CA ARG A 145 5.75 22.48 14.33
C ARG A 145 6.38 21.09 14.28
N GLN A 146 5.57 20.05 14.13
CA GLN A 146 6.06 18.67 14.03
C GLN A 146 6.77 18.41 12.70
N CYS A 147 6.29 18.96 11.58
CA CYS A 147 6.98 18.90 10.30
C CYS A 147 8.35 19.59 10.38
N GLU A 148 8.42 20.80 10.95
CA GLU A 148 9.68 21.53 11.15
C GLU A 148 10.66 20.77 12.05
N SER A 149 10.18 20.22 13.18
CA SER A 149 11.04 19.47 14.10
C SER A 149 11.63 18.20 13.47
N GLN A 150 10.92 17.62 12.50
CA GLN A 150 11.39 16.49 11.71
C GLN A 150 12.23 16.89 10.48
N GLY A 151 12.55 18.18 10.33
CA GLY A 151 13.43 18.68 9.28
C GLY A 151 12.76 18.95 7.94
N MET A 152 11.43 18.96 7.87
CA MET A 152 10.72 19.37 6.66
C MET A 152 10.79 20.89 6.49
N SER A 153 10.90 21.35 5.24
CA SER A 153 10.74 22.76 4.89
C SER A 153 9.26 23.09 4.76
N ILE A 154 8.68 23.79 5.73
CA ILE A 154 7.31 24.30 5.70
C ILE A 154 7.32 25.80 5.94
N ALA A 155 6.51 26.54 5.20
CA ALA A 155 6.37 27.96 5.40
C ALA A 155 5.51 28.25 6.65
N ARG A 156 5.82 29.35 7.34
CA ARG A 156 5.17 29.73 8.61
C ARG A 156 3.75 30.30 8.45
N ASN A 157 3.31 30.56 7.22
CA ASN A 157 1.97 31.04 6.95
C ASN A 157 0.95 29.93 7.24
N ARG A 158 -0.07 30.29 8.04
CA ARG A 158 -1.18 29.40 8.31
C ARG A 158 -2.06 29.30 7.06
N PRO A 159 -2.41 28.09 6.60
CA PRO A 159 -3.39 27.93 5.52
C PRO A 159 -4.77 28.39 5.97
N GLU A 160 -5.55 28.92 5.03
CA GLU A 160 -6.98 29.18 5.28
C GLU A 160 -7.76 27.86 5.44
N ILE A 161 -8.89 27.95 6.14
CA ILE A 161 -9.75 26.80 6.45
C ILE A 161 -11.10 27.01 5.78
N GLN A 162 -11.49 26.05 4.95
CA GLN A 162 -12.77 26.01 4.27
C GLN A 162 -13.66 24.89 4.82
N TYR A 163 -14.94 25.20 5.05
CA TYR A 163 -15.96 24.19 5.35
C TYR A 163 -16.80 23.93 4.09
N LEU A 164 -16.99 22.67 3.75
CA LEU A 164 -17.84 22.24 2.65
C LEU A 164 -18.78 21.12 3.08
N GLN A 165 -19.98 21.11 2.52
CA GLN A 165 -20.93 20.01 2.71
C GLN A 165 -20.88 19.05 1.52
N TYR A 166 -20.80 17.75 1.80
CA TYR A 166 -20.69 16.69 0.78
C TYR A 166 -22.05 16.14 0.29
N TYR A 167 -23.19 16.64 0.79
CA TYR A 167 -24.51 16.06 0.49
C TYR A 167 -24.80 16.01 -1.03
N ASN A 168 -24.82 14.79 -1.60
CA ASN A 168 -25.21 14.47 -2.99
C ASN A 168 -24.49 15.26 -4.10
N LYS A 169 -23.31 15.83 -3.85
CA LYS A 169 -22.55 16.62 -4.84
C LYS A 169 -21.55 15.80 -5.67
N GLY A 170 -21.39 14.52 -5.37
CA GLY A 170 -20.47 13.61 -6.07
C GLY A 170 -19.05 14.20 -6.19
N PRO A 171 -18.36 14.06 -7.33
CA PRO A 171 -17.01 14.58 -7.51
C PRO A 171 -16.89 16.10 -7.59
N ASN A 172 -17.99 16.81 -7.92
CA ASN A 172 -17.94 18.25 -8.19
C ASN A 172 -17.56 19.06 -6.96
N VAL A 173 -17.90 18.59 -5.75
CA VAL A 173 -17.51 19.29 -4.52
C VAL A 173 -16.01 19.22 -4.24
N VAL A 174 -15.33 18.15 -4.65
CA VAL A 174 -13.87 18.06 -4.53
C VAL A 174 -13.20 18.99 -5.53
N LYS A 175 -13.74 19.08 -6.75
CA LYS A 175 -13.29 20.05 -7.76
C LYS A 175 -13.46 21.48 -7.26
N GLN A 176 -14.64 21.79 -6.70
CA GLN A 176 -14.92 23.09 -6.11
C GLN A 176 -13.92 23.42 -4.98
N ALA A 177 -13.65 22.49 -4.07
CA ALA A 177 -12.63 22.66 -3.03
C ALA A 177 -11.25 23.04 -3.58
N TYR A 178 -10.84 22.44 -4.70
CA TYR A 178 -9.58 22.78 -5.35
C TYR A 178 -9.60 24.16 -6.00
N GLU A 179 -10.67 24.49 -6.74
CA GLU A 179 -10.84 25.80 -7.38
C GLU A 179 -10.87 26.93 -6.34
N ASP A 180 -11.64 26.76 -5.26
CA ASP A 180 -11.69 27.71 -4.15
C ASP A 180 -10.31 27.88 -3.49
N ALA A 181 -9.61 26.77 -3.23
CA ALA A 181 -8.26 26.81 -2.69
C ALA A 181 -7.28 27.54 -3.63
N ARG A 182 -7.38 27.31 -4.94
CA ARG A 182 -6.57 27.99 -5.96
C ARG A 182 -6.83 29.49 -5.96
N ASP A 183 -8.09 29.90 -5.89
CA ASP A 183 -8.48 31.30 -5.95
C ASP A 183 -8.06 32.05 -4.66
N ILE A 184 -8.20 31.40 -3.50
CA ILE A 184 -7.71 31.92 -2.20
C ILE A 184 -6.18 32.08 -2.21
N LEU A 185 -5.45 31.06 -2.70
CA LEU A 185 -3.99 31.08 -2.75
C LEU A 185 -3.44 31.90 -3.93
N ARG A 186 -4.29 32.29 -4.89
CA ARG A 186 -3.94 32.92 -6.17
C ARG A 186 -2.93 32.11 -7.00
N ARG A 187 -2.90 30.79 -6.80
CA ARG A 187 -2.08 29.80 -7.52
C ARG A 187 -2.51 28.39 -7.18
N PRO A 188 -2.14 27.38 -8.00
CA PRO A 188 -2.41 25.98 -7.68
C PRO A 188 -1.83 25.56 -6.31
N PRO A 189 -2.63 24.95 -5.42
CA PRO A 189 -2.10 24.38 -4.17
C PRO A 189 -1.15 23.21 -4.44
N GLN A 190 -0.07 23.11 -3.65
CA GLN A 190 0.84 21.97 -3.60
C GLN A 190 0.17 20.76 -2.92
N LEU A 191 -0.60 21.01 -1.86
CA LEU A 191 -1.26 19.99 -1.04
C LEU A 191 -2.58 20.53 -0.48
N ILE A 192 -3.62 19.69 -0.46
CA ILE A 192 -4.83 19.95 0.32
C ILE A 192 -4.99 18.89 1.41
N ILE A 193 -5.18 19.33 2.65
CA ILE A 193 -5.58 18.45 3.76
C ILE A 193 -7.11 18.42 3.81
N PHE A 194 -7.67 17.22 3.73
CA PHE A 194 -9.11 16.98 3.83
C PHE A 194 -9.44 16.36 5.18
N ILE A 195 -10.22 17.07 6.01
CA ILE A 195 -10.79 16.50 7.23
C ILE A 195 -12.16 15.91 6.87
N ILE A 196 -12.28 14.59 6.99
CA ILE A 196 -13.46 13.82 6.54
C ILE A 196 -14.17 13.12 7.72
N PRO A 197 -15.48 12.84 7.60
CA PRO A 197 -16.24 12.14 8.63
C PRO A 197 -15.63 10.78 9.02
N GLY A 198 -15.97 10.29 10.20
CA GLY A 198 -15.45 9.04 10.75
C GLY A 198 -15.80 7.76 9.98
N GLU A 199 -15.10 6.65 10.25
CA GLU A 199 -15.27 5.34 9.57
C GLU A 199 -16.63 4.68 9.84
N LYS A 200 -17.36 5.18 10.84
CA LYS A 200 -18.75 4.75 11.11
C LYS A 200 -19.73 5.23 10.02
N SER A 201 -19.32 6.19 9.18
CA SER A 201 -20.16 6.74 8.11
C SER A 201 -19.84 6.09 6.77
N PRO A 202 -20.81 5.49 6.06
CA PRO A 202 -20.63 5.03 4.68
C PRO A 202 -20.10 6.13 3.74
N ILE A 203 -20.46 7.39 4.05
CA ILE A 203 -20.00 8.59 3.32
C ILE A 203 -18.48 8.73 3.37
N ASN A 204 -17.81 8.31 4.46
CA ASN A 204 -16.34 8.40 4.56
C ASN A 204 -15.66 7.57 3.45
N THR A 205 -16.12 6.34 3.21
CA THR A 205 -15.53 5.50 2.16
C THR A 205 -15.74 6.12 0.78
N GLU A 206 -16.95 6.56 0.45
CA GLU A 206 -17.25 7.18 -0.85
C GLU A 206 -16.53 8.53 -1.06
N LEU A 207 -16.53 9.40 -0.04
CA LEU A 207 -15.85 10.68 -0.08
C LEU A 207 -14.33 10.51 -0.17
N TYR A 208 -13.74 9.60 0.60
CA TYR A 208 -12.31 9.30 0.53
C TYR A 208 -11.92 8.82 -0.87
N GLU A 209 -12.66 7.85 -1.42
CA GLU A 209 -12.45 7.34 -2.78
C GLU A 209 -12.60 8.46 -3.82
N THR A 210 -13.62 9.30 -3.69
CA THR A 210 -13.87 10.45 -4.56
C THR A 210 -12.73 11.47 -4.49
N ILE A 211 -12.26 11.82 -3.29
CA ILE A 211 -11.12 12.73 -3.11
C ILE A 211 -9.90 12.16 -3.83
N LYS A 212 -9.57 10.88 -3.61
CA LYS A 212 -8.40 10.25 -4.24
C LYS A 212 -8.53 10.20 -5.75
N ARG A 213 -9.67 9.78 -6.28
CA ARG A 213 -9.91 9.76 -7.73
C ARG A 213 -9.77 11.14 -8.36
N VAL A 214 -10.49 12.13 -7.86
CA VAL A 214 -10.50 13.48 -8.45
C VAL A 214 -9.12 14.14 -8.31
N MET A 215 -8.52 14.11 -7.12
CA MET A 215 -7.23 14.79 -6.87
C MET A 215 -6.08 14.12 -7.62
N ASP A 216 -6.06 12.79 -7.70
CA ASP A 216 -4.92 12.06 -8.26
C ASP A 216 -5.03 11.88 -9.80
N THR A 217 -6.24 11.85 -10.37
CA THR A 217 -6.46 11.52 -11.81
C THR A 217 -6.99 12.67 -12.67
N GLU A 218 -7.75 13.60 -12.08
CA GLU A 218 -8.37 14.71 -12.82
C GLU A 218 -7.63 16.05 -12.60
N ILE A 219 -7.20 16.33 -11.37
CA ILE A 219 -6.59 17.61 -10.98
C ILE A 219 -5.05 17.51 -10.93
N GLY A 220 -4.53 16.43 -10.35
CA GLY A 220 -3.11 16.24 -10.10
C GLY A 220 -2.55 17.16 -9.02
N CYS A 221 -3.23 17.22 -7.86
CA CYS A 221 -2.79 17.94 -6.68
C CYS A 221 -2.66 16.96 -5.50
N LEU A 222 -1.63 17.07 -4.69
CA LEU A 222 -1.43 16.15 -3.57
C LEU A 222 -2.56 16.30 -2.55
N SER A 223 -2.99 15.19 -1.98
CA SER A 223 -4.06 15.18 -0.97
C SER A 223 -3.71 14.35 0.27
N GLN A 224 -4.02 14.88 1.45
CA GLN A 224 -3.88 14.16 2.73
C GLN A 224 -5.21 14.15 3.48
N CYS A 225 -5.82 12.98 3.62
CA CYS A 225 -7.07 12.84 4.35
C CYS A 225 -6.81 12.56 5.83
N VAL A 226 -7.65 13.13 6.69
CA VAL A 226 -7.63 12.99 8.15
C VAL A 226 -9.06 12.73 8.60
N SER A 227 -9.28 11.67 9.37
CA SER A 227 -10.62 11.35 9.90
C SER A 227 -10.92 12.20 11.15
N VAL A 228 -12.16 12.69 11.26
CA VAL A 228 -12.69 13.35 12.48
C VAL A 228 -12.58 12.43 13.70
N ASP A 229 -12.62 11.10 13.54
CA ASP A 229 -12.42 10.15 14.65
C ASP A 229 -11.03 10.28 15.30
N SER A 230 -10.07 10.85 14.57
CA SER A 230 -8.71 11.12 15.05
C SER A 230 -8.58 12.45 15.79
N ARG A 231 -9.67 13.23 15.96
CA ARG A 231 -9.67 14.56 16.61
C ARG A 231 -8.96 14.56 17.95
N LYS A 232 -9.19 13.54 18.79
CA LYS A 232 -8.51 13.38 20.09
C LYS A 232 -6.98 13.28 19.98
N ASN A 233 -6.47 12.84 18.83
CA ASN A 233 -5.06 12.65 18.55
C ASN A 233 -4.41 13.89 17.89
N PHE A 234 -5.15 14.94 17.54
CA PHE A 234 -4.60 16.12 16.86
C PHE A 234 -3.58 16.91 17.70
N ARG A 235 -3.57 16.67 19.02
CA ARG A 235 -2.57 17.20 19.95
C ARG A 235 -1.41 16.22 20.21
N SER A 236 -1.52 14.98 19.74
CA SER A 236 -0.49 13.96 19.94
C SER A 236 0.69 14.19 19.01
N PRO A 237 1.92 14.39 19.54
CA PRO A 237 3.11 14.52 18.72
C PRO A 237 3.33 13.29 17.82
N GLN A 238 3.06 12.09 18.33
CA GLN A 238 3.19 10.85 17.56
C GLN A 238 2.23 10.81 16.36
N TYR A 239 1.01 11.31 16.52
CA TYR A 239 0.04 11.36 15.43
C TYR A 239 0.48 12.34 14.33
N CYS A 240 0.86 13.56 14.72
CA CYS A 240 1.39 14.56 13.78
C CYS A 240 2.68 14.08 13.11
N ALA A 241 3.54 13.36 13.82
CA ALA A 241 4.78 12.78 13.30
C ALA A 241 4.49 11.71 12.23
N ASN A 242 3.46 10.88 12.44
CA ASN A 242 3.02 9.91 11.45
C ASN A 242 2.41 10.56 10.21
N LEU A 243 1.69 11.69 10.37
CA LEU A 243 1.18 12.47 9.24
C LEU A 243 2.33 13.15 8.47
N ALA A 244 3.28 13.76 9.17
CA ALA A 244 4.46 14.40 8.59
C ALA A 244 5.28 13.41 7.76
N MET A 245 5.46 12.16 8.23
CA MET A 245 6.06 11.09 7.42
C MET A 245 5.37 10.94 6.06
N LYS A 246 4.03 10.91 6.03
CA LYS A 246 3.28 10.76 4.77
C LYS A 246 3.38 11.99 3.88
N ILE A 247 3.31 13.19 4.48
CA ILE A 247 3.38 14.45 3.75
C ILE A 247 4.77 14.64 3.12
N ASN A 248 5.84 14.33 3.85
CA ASN A 248 7.20 14.41 3.33
C ASN A 248 7.40 13.53 2.10
N LEU A 249 6.94 12.27 2.16
CA LEU A 249 7.00 11.33 1.03
C LEU A 249 6.21 11.83 -0.20
N LYS A 250 5.03 12.42 0.03
CA LYS A 250 4.19 13.01 -1.03
C LYS A 250 4.85 14.21 -1.70
N LEU A 251 5.54 15.04 -0.91
CA LEU A 251 6.31 16.18 -1.41
C LEU A 251 7.66 15.76 -2.03
N GLY A 252 7.92 14.46 -2.15
CA GLY A 252 9.10 13.90 -2.80
C GLY A 252 10.31 13.70 -1.89
N GLY A 253 10.18 13.88 -0.57
CA GLY A 253 11.23 13.65 0.42
C GLY A 253 11.50 12.17 0.71
N VAL A 254 12.49 11.92 1.58
CA VAL A 254 12.90 10.59 2.08
C VAL A 254 12.97 10.64 3.60
N ASN A 255 12.21 9.79 4.27
CA ASN A 255 12.14 9.81 5.73
C ASN A 255 13.37 9.16 6.35
N SER A 256 13.78 8.01 5.82
CA SER A 256 14.88 7.18 6.34
C SER A 256 15.50 6.37 5.22
N ILE A 257 16.75 5.95 5.41
CA ILE A 257 17.47 5.02 4.53
C ILE A 257 17.98 3.82 5.32
N LEU A 258 18.29 2.74 4.62
CA LEU A 258 18.86 1.52 5.19
C LEU A 258 20.38 1.48 4.99
N PRO A 259 21.11 0.58 5.67
CA PRO A 259 22.54 0.38 5.43
C PRO A 259 22.77 -0.13 4.00
N GLU A 260 23.63 0.55 3.26
CA GLU A 260 23.89 0.27 1.84
C GLU A 260 24.44 -1.14 1.59
N ASP A 261 25.28 -1.64 2.50
CA ASP A 261 25.82 -3.00 2.49
C ASP A 261 24.73 -4.08 2.58
N LYS A 262 23.56 -3.74 3.11
CA LYS A 262 22.40 -4.65 3.24
C LYS A 262 21.45 -4.60 2.06
N LEU A 263 21.63 -3.64 1.15
CA LEU A 263 20.81 -3.49 -0.06
C LEU A 263 21.53 -3.91 -1.34
N ARG A 264 22.86 -4.02 -1.31
CA ARG A 264 23.65 -4.52 -2.43
C ARG A 264 23.73 -6.05 -2.41
N LEU A 265 23.98 -6.61 -3.59
CA LEU A 265 24.30 -8.03 -3.71
C LEU A 265 25.70 -8.31 -3.14
N PRO A 266 26.03 -9.58 -2.83
CA PRO A 266 27.37 -9.97 -2.39
C PRO A 266 28.48 -9.56 -3.38
N SER A 267 28.14 -9.51 -4.68
CA SER A 267 29.02 -9.02 -5.76
C SER A 267 29.24 -7.51 -5.76
N GLY A 268 28.52 -6.75 -4.92
CA GLY A 268 28.53 -5.29 -4.88
C GLY A 268 27.66 -4.60 -5.93
N GLU A 269 27.01 -5.38 -6.82
CA GLU A 269 26.14 -4.89 -7.89
C GLU A 269 24.88 -4.18 -7.35
N GLU A 270 24.45 -3.12 -8.05
CA GLU A 270 23.22 -2.39 -7.75
C GLU A 270 21.97 -3.17 -8.16
N VAL A 271 20.88 -2.95 -7.41
CA VAL A 271 19.62 -3.69 -7.59
C VAL A 271 18.46 -2.73 -7.83
N LEU A 272 17.65 -3.05 -8.85
CA LEU A 272 16.31 -2.51 -9.00
C LEU A 272 15.32 -3.40 -8.22
N PHE A 273 14.74 -2.87 -7.16
CA PHE A 273 13.73 -3.59 -6.37
C PHE A 273 12.35 -3.36 -6.96
N LEU A 274 11.69 -4.46 -7.33
CA LEU A 274 10.34 -4.46 -7.86
C LEU A 274 9.38 -5.16 -6.90
N GLY A 275 8.16 -4.65 -6.83
CA GLY A 275 7.04 -5.31 -6.16
C GLY A 275 5.83 -5.31 -7.08
N ALA A 276 5.08 -6.40 -7.10
CA ALA A 276 3.85 -6.43 -7.89
C ALA A 276 2.73 -7.23 -7.26
N ASP A 277 1.53 -6.78 -7.55
CA ASP A 277 0.29 -7.31 -7.01
C ASP A 277 -0.80 -7.27 -8.09
N VAL A 278 -1.73 -8.21 -7.98
CA VAL A 278 -2.94 -8.26 -8.78
C VAL A 278 -4.11 -8.36 -7.83
N THR A 279 -5.10 -7.50 -8.00
CA THR A 279 -6.31 -7.62 -7.22
C THR A 279 -7.54 -7.73 -8.10
N HIS A 280 -8.36 -8.73 -7.78
CA HIS A 280 -9.58 -9.01 -8.49
C HIS A 280 -10.77 -8.18 -7.98
N PRO A 281 -11.75 -7.91 -8.85
CA PRO A 281 -13.01 -7.30 -8.47
C PRO A 281 -13.91 -8.29 -7.75
N LYS A 282 -14.89 -7.79 -6.99
CA LYS A 282 -15.90 -8.62 -6.31
C LYS A 282 -17.04 -9.06 -7.24
N ASP A 283 -17.17 -8.38 -8.37
CA ASP A 283 -18.17 -8.64 -9.40
C ASP A 283 -17.54 -9.46 -10.53
N LYS A 284 -18.30 -10.42 -11.08
CA LYS A 284 -17.84 -11.34 -12.13
C LYS A 284 -17.48 -10.62 -13.43
N ASN A 285 -18.10 -9.46 -13.67
CA ASN A 285 -17.89 -8.66 -14.89
C ASN A 285 -16.80 -7.58 -14.73
N GLY A 286 -16.26 -7.39 -13.54
CA GLY A 286 -15.19 -6.43 -13.33
C GLY A 286 -13.86 -6.91 -13.93
N LYS A 287 -12.98 -5.99 -14.27
CA LYS A 287 -11.60 -6.30 -14.66
C LYS A 287 -10.67 -6.38 -13.43
N SER A 288 -9.69 -7.29 -13.48
CA SER A 288 -8.59 -7.29 -12.51
C SER A 288 -7.75 -6.03 -12.69
N ILE A 289 -7.14 -5.54 -11.61
CA ILE A 289 -6.15 -4.47 -11.67
C ILE A 289 -4.81 -5.06 -11.22
N CYS A 290 -3.76 -4.77 -11.97
CA CYS A 290 -2.40 -5.10 -11.58
C CYS A 290 -1.58 -3.83 -11.33
N ALA A 291 -0.62 -3.89 -10.43
CA ALA A 291 0.35 -2.84 -10.19
C ALA A 291 1.77 -3.41 -10.11
N VAL A 292 2.73 -2.66 -10.66
CA VAL A 292 4.16 -2.90 -10.48
C VAL A 292 4.77 -1.62 -9.93
N VAL A 293 5.60 -1.78 -8.91
CA VAL A 293 6.30 -0.72 -8.21
C VAL A 293 7.78 -0.95 -8.36
N GLY A 294 8.56 0.08 -8.66
CA GLY A 294 10.01 -0.02 -8.77
C GLY A 294 10.75 1.04 -7.97
N SER A 295 11.87 0.67 -7.35
CA SER A 295 12.77 1.64 -6.73
C SER A 295 13.36 2.59 -7.79
N LEU A 296 13.59 3.84 -7.41
CA LEU A 296 14.21 4.83 -8.30
C LEU A 296 15.73 4.97 -8.10
N ASP A 297 16.26 4.33 -7.06
CA ASP A 297 17.69 4.26 -6.74
C ASP A 297 18.01 2.94 -5.99
N ASN A 298 19.31 2.69 -5.83
CA ASN A 298 19.84 1.52 -5.11
C ASN A 298 19.57 1.57 -3.59
N GLN A 299 19.33 2.76 -3.03
CA GLN A 299 18.96 2.95 -1.63
C GLN A 299 17.50 2.58 -1.35
N ALA A 300 16.72 2.33 -2.40
CA ALA A 300 15.28 2.10 -2.31
C ALA A 300 14.58 3.22 -1.50
N GLY A 301 15.10 4.46 -1.57
CA GLY A 301 14.56 5.59 -0.80
C GLY A 301 13.27 6.14 -1.41
N ARG A 302 13.02 5.83 -2.69
CA ARG A 302 11.83 6.25 -3.42
C ARG A 302 11.37 5.14 -4.34
N PHE A 303 10.06 5.06 -4.50
CA PHE A 303 9.41 4.08 -5.36
C PHE A 303 8.43 4.78 -6.30
N ILE A 304 8.43 4.37 -7.57
CA ILE A 304 7.43 4.77 -8.55
C ILE A 304 6.44 3.62 -8.77
N THR A 305 5.18 3.97 -9.03
CA THR A 305 4.10 3.01 -9.21
C THR A 305 3.52 3.12 -10.62
N LYS A 306 3.27 1.97 -11.24
CA LYS A 306 2.55 1.83 -12.51
C LYS A 306 1.45 0.79 -12.34
N TYR A 307 0.27 1.06 -12.89
CA TYR A 307 -0.89 0.19 -12.76
C TYR A 307 -1.68 0.15 -14.06
N GLN A 308 -2.45 -0.91 -14.27
CA GLN A 308 -3.35 -1.06 -15.42
C GLN A 308 -4.48 -2.04 -15.09
N ASP A 309 -5.60 -1.93 -15.81
CA ASP A 309 -6.64 -2.95 -15.83
C ASP A 309 -6.25 -4.10 -16.75
N GLN A 310 -6.75 -5.30 -16.46
CA GLN A 310 -6.50 -6.50 -17.28
C GLN A 310 -7.74 -6.83 -18.09
N GLU A 311 -7.57 -7.16 -19.37
CA GLU A 311 -8.67 -7.52 -20.27
C GLU A 311 -9.52 -8.69 -19.75
N ARG A 312 -8.92 -9.62 -18.99
CA ARG A 312 -9.60 -10.79 -18.42
C ARG A 312 -9.67 -10.70 -16.89
N SER A 313 -10.87 -10.91 -16.35
CA SER A 313 -11.07 -11.04 -14.89
C SER A 313 -10.48 -12.35 -14.36
N GLY A 314 -9.97 -12.32 -13.12
CA GLY A 314 -9.57 -13.53 -12.37
C GLY A 314 -8.27 -14.22 -12.81
N LYS A 315 -7.50 -13.64 -13.75
CA LYS A 315 -6.14 -14.09 -14.05
C LYS A 315 -5.13 -13.45 -13.10
N GLU A 316 -4.25 -14.28 -12.55
CA GLU A 316 -3.20 -13.87 -11.60
C GLU A 316 -1.96 -13.36 -12.34
N GLU A 317 -1.71 -13.83 -13.55
CA GLU A 317 -0.61 -13.37 -14.38
C GLU A 317 -0.81 -11.91 -14.81
N ILE A 318 0.23 -11.10 -14.70
CA ILE A 318 0.26 -9.73 -15.20
C ILE A 318 0.45 -9.78 -16.72
N LEU A 319 -0.64 -9.57 -17.47
CA LEU A 319 -0.66 -9.83 -18.91
C LEU A 319 0.33 -8.96 -19.70
N GLU A 320 0.38 -7.66 -19.41
CA GLU A 320 1.26 -6.68 -20.07
C GLU A 320 2.34 -6.17 -19.10
N ILE A 321 3.02 -7.08 -18.38
CA ILE A 321 4.07 -6.70 -17.44
C ILE A 321 5.24 -5.99 -18.13
N ASP A 322 5.54 -6.32 -19.38
CA ASP A 322 6.63 -5.72 -20.15
C ASP A 322 6.44 -4.21 -20.35
N LYS A 323 5.20 -3.75 -20.54
CA LYS A 323 4.84 -2.34 -20.63
C LYS A 323 5.13 -1.61 -19.31
N LEU A 324 4.67 -2.18 -18.19
CA LEU A 324 4.88 -1.60 -16.86
C LEU A 324 6.37 -1.52 -16.51
N ILE A 325 7.15 -2.56 -16.85
CA ILE A 325 8.61 -2.58 -16.66
C ILE A 325 9.29 -1.50 -17.50
N LYS A 326 8.95 -1.37 -18.80
CA LYS A 326 9.49 -0.29 -19.66
C LYS A 326 9.20 1.09 -19.07
N GLU A 327 8.00 1.31 -18.53
CA GLU A 327 7.64 2.57 -17.89
C GLU A 327 8.44 2.82 -16.61
N ILE A 328 8.66 1.81 -15.76
CA ILE A 328 9.50 1.93 -14.56
C ILE A 328 10.96 2.26 -14.94
N LEU A 329 11.52 1.59 -15.96
CA LEU A 329 12.88 1.86 -16.44
C LEU A 329 13.03 3.28 -17.01
N ARG A 330 11.99 3.81 -17.66
CA ARG A 330 11.95 5.23 -18.09
C ARG A 330 12.00 6.17 -16.90
N GLU A 331 11.16 5.94 -15.88
CA GLU A 331 11.11 6.77 -14.68
C GLU A 331 12.40 6.69 -13.87
N TYR A 332 13.03 5.52 -13.81
CA TYR A 332 14.37 5.33 -13.24
C TYR A 332 15.39 6.21 -13.96
N CYS A 333 15.46 6.11 -15.29
CA CYS A 333 16.37 6.95 -16.10
C CYS A 333 16.10 8.46 -15.91
N ASP A 334 14.84 8.87 -15.97
CA ASP A 334 14.43 10.26 -15.79
C ASP A 334 14.83 10.79 -14.40
N TYR A 335 14.65 9.97 -13.36
CA TYR A 335 15.03 10.34 -12.00
C TYR A 335 16.55 10.48 -11.84
N GLN A 336 17.33 9.53 -12.36
CA GLN A 336 18.80 9.57 -12.30
C GLN A 336 19.36 10.81 -13.03
N LYS A 337 18.79 11.17 -14.19
CA LYS A 337 19.16 12.41 -14.91
C LYS A 337 18.93 13.68 -14.07
N ARG A 338 17.80 13.76 -13.36
CA ARG A 338 17.48 14.92 -12.50
C ARG A 338 18.42 15.01 -11.30
N ARG A 339 18.78 13.87 -10.69
CA ARG A 339 19.61 13.82 -9.49
C ARG A 339 21.08 14.17 -9.76
N SER A 340 21.65 13.61 -10.83
CA SER A 340 23.11 13.62 -11.00
C SER A 340 23.68 14.87 -11.69
N ARG A 341 22.86 15.89 -12.02
CA ARG A 341 23.27 17.05 -12.87
C ARG A 341 24.08 16.61 -14.10
N VAL A 342 23.79 15.41 -14.59
CA VAL A 342 24.52 14.80 -15.71
C VAL A 342 24.35 15.69 -16.92
N LYS A 343 25.46 16.07 -17.56
CA LYS A 343 25.44 16.82 -18.83
C LYS A 343 24.58 16.02 -19.82
N ASN A 344 23.81 16.68 -20.67
CA ASN A 344 22.82 16.09 -21.59
C ASN A 344 23.30 14.89 -22.46
N ASN A 345 24.59 14.55 -22.46
CA ASN A 345 25.21 13.50 -23.27
C ASN A 345 25.70 12.24 -22.52
N GLU A 346 25.68 12.14 -21.18
CA GLU A 346 26.10 10.87 -20.53
C GLU A 346 24.95 9.85 -20.44
N VAL A 347 25.30 8.59 -20.69
CA VAL A 347 24.38 7.46 -20.67
C VAL A 347 24.14 7.03 -19.23
N ILE A 348 22.89 7.07 -18.77
CA ILE A 348 22.53 6.57 -17.42
C ILE A 348 22.80 5.08 -17.33
N THR A 349 23.62 4.66 -16.37
CA THR A 349 23.82 3.25 -16.04
C THR A 349 22.53 2.65 -15.48
N LEU A 350 22.07 1.55 -16.09
CA LEU A 350 20.91 0.80 -15.61
C LEU A 350 21.37 -0.24 -14.57
N PRO A 351 20.53 -0.59 -13.58
CA PRO A 351 20.88 -1.59 -12.58
C PRO A 351 21.18 -2.94 -13.24
N PRO A 352 22.33 -3.57 -12.95
CA PRO A 352 22.69 -4.87 -13.52
C PRO A 352 21.81 -6.02 -13.00
N CYS A 353 21.09 -5.81 -11.89
CA CYS A 353 20.26 -6.81 -11.26
C CYS A 353 18.84 -6.30 -10.96
N ILE A 354 17.84 -7.16 -11.12
CA ILE A 354 16.44 -6.91 -10.78
C ILE A 354 15.99 -7.97 -9.78
N ILE A 355 15.40 -7.54 -8.66
CA ILE A 355 14.74 -8.45 -7.72
C ILE A 355 13.25 -8.12 -7.68
N MET A 356 12.43 -9.08 -8.03
CA MET A 356 10.97 -8.97 -8.11
C MET A 356 10.31 -9.75 -6.97
N TYR A 357 9.49 -9.06 -6.18
CA TYR A 357 8.60 -9.65 -5.18
C TYR A 357 7.14 -9.61 -5.67
N ARG A 358 6.61 -10.75 -6.07
CA ARG A 358 5.26 -10.92 -6.62
C ARG A 358 4.30 -11.46 -5.53
N ASP A 359 3.29 -10.69 -5.13
CA ASP A 359 2.32 -11.09 -4.08
C ASP A 359 1.10 -11.86 -4.64
N GLY A 360 0.31 -12.51 -3.80
CA GLY A 360 -1.04 -12.97 -4.20
C GLY A 360 -1.09 -14.20 -5.11
N VAL A 361 0.05 -14.81 -5.45
CA VAL A 361 0.09 -16.01 -6.29
C VAL A 361 -0.01 -17.26 -5.43
N SER A 362 -0.94 -18.16 -5.77
CA SER A 362 -1.02 -19.49 -5.13
C SER A 362 0.02 -20.46 -5.72
N GLU A 363 0.43 -21.46 -4.95
CA GLU A 363 1.43 -22.46 -5.38
C GLU A 363 1.05 -23.14 -6.71
N SER A 364 -0.23 -23.44 -6.89
CA SER A 364 -0.78 -24.03 -8.14
C SER A 364 -0.58 -23.16 -9.39
N GLN A 365 -0.27 -21.88 -9.22
CA GLN A 365 -0.11 -20.90 -10.29
C GLN A 365 1.35 -20.49 -10.52
N PHE A 366 2.30 -20.95 -9.69
CA PHE A 366 3.71 -20.53 -9.74
C PHE A 366 4.33 -20.72 -11.12
N GLU A 367 4.23 -21.93 -11.67
CA GLU A 367 4.79 -22.24 -12.99
C GLU A 367 4.18 -21.37 -14.09
N ARG A 368 2.86 -21.14 -14.03
CA ARG A 368 2.12 -20.36 -15.01
C ARG A 368 2.52 -18.88 -14.98
N VAL A 369 2.58 -18.29 -13.79
CA VAL A 369 3.03 -16.90 -13.59
C VAL A 369 4.48 -16.74 -14.04
N LEU A 370 5.37 -17.64 -13.62
CA LEU A 370 6.79 -17.56 -13.98
C LEU A 370 7.00 -17.66 -15.50
N ARG A 371 6.40 -18.67 -16.15
CA ARG A 371 6.53 -18.88 -17.60
C ARG A 371 5.96 -17.73 -18.43
N TRP A 372 5.01 -16.96 -17.87
CA TRP A 372 4.43 -15.81 -18.54
C TRP A 372 5.21 -14.51 -18.29
N GLU A 373 5.45 -14.19 -17.02
CA GLU A 373 5.96 -12.87 -16.62
C GLU A 373 7.48 -12.75 -16.85
N LEU A 374 8.27 -13.77 -16.51
CA LEU A 374 9.74 -13.67 -16.58
C LEU A 374 10.26 -13.42 -18.01
N PRO A 375 9.82 -14.14 -19.06
CA PRO A 375 10.25 -13.85 -20.43
C PRO A 375 9.88 -12.44 -20.88
N LYS A 376 8.70 -11.95 -20.47
CA LYS A 376 8.24 -10.59 -20.79
C LYS A 376 9.06 -9.51 -20.09
N ILE A 377 9.48 -9.74 -18.84
CA ILE A 377 10.39 -8.82 -18.13
C ILE A 377 11.75 -8.76 -18.85
N ARG A 378 12.30 -9.92 -19.27
CA ARG A 378 13.55 -9.99 -20.04
C ARG A 378 13.44 -9.28 -21.38
N GLU A 379 12.37 -9.53 -22.12
CA GLU A 379 12.08 -8.87 -23.38
C GLU A 379 11.94 -7.35 -23.21
N ALA A 380 11.28 -6.90 -22.14
CA ALA A 380 11.15 -5.49 -21.82
C ALA A 380 12.51 -4.81 -21.63
N CYS A 381 13.44 -5.45 -20.93
CA CYS A 381 14.80 -4.95 -20.72
C CYS A 381 15.56 -4.84 -22.05
N ARG A 382 15.56 -5.92 -22.86
CA ARG A 382 16.24 -5.97 -24.17
C ARG A 382 15.72 -4.91 -25.13
N LEU A 383 14.40 -4.71 -25.18
CA LEU A 383 13.75 -3.70 -26.02
C LEU A 383 13.94 -2.27 -25.49
N PHE A 384 14.16 -2.09 -24.20
CA PHE A 384 14.36 -0.78 -23.60
C PHE A 384 15.73 -0.18 -23.96
N ARG A 385 16.79 -1.00 -23.94
CA ARG A 385 18.14 -0.59 -24.35
C ARG A 385 18.89 -1.79 -24.93
N GLN A 386 19.51 -1.58 -26.10
CA GLN A 386 20.34 -2.60 -26.74
C GLN A 386 21.45 -3.07 -25.80
N GLY A 387 21.59 -4.39 -25.63
CA GLY A 387 22.58 -5.02 -24.75
C GLY A 387 22.25 -4.98 -23.26
N TYR A 388 21.07 -4.48 -22.85
CA TYR A 388 20.66 -4.50 -21.45
C TYR A 388 19.95 -5.81 -21.08
N GLU A 389 20.71 -6.70 -20.45
CA GLU A 389 20.27 -8.03 -20.00
C GLU A 389 20.60 -8.20 -18.50
N PRO A 390 19.80 -7.64 -17.59
CA PRO A 390 20.06 -7.73 -16.17
C PRO A 390 19.82 -9.15 -15.64
N LYS A 391 20.55 -9.54 -14.59
CA LYS A 391 20.26 -10.77 -13.82
C LYS A 391 18.96 -10.58 -13.05
N ILE A 392 18.09 -11.59 -13.04
CA ILE A 392 16.77 -11.49 -12.39
C ILE A 392 16.64 -12.52 -11.28
N ILE A 393 16.13 -12.07 -10.13
CA ILE A 393 15.52 -12.92 -9.11
C ILE A 393 14.01 -12.68 -9.14
N PHE A 394 13.24 -13.75 -9.30
CA PHE A 394 11.79 -13.73 -9.26
C PHE A 394 11.32 -14.53 -8.03
N SER A 395 10.77 -13.83 -7.04
CA SER A 395 10.22 -14.45 -5.84
C SER A 395 8.74 -14.15 -5.69
N VAL A 396 7.98 -15.15 -5.25
CA VAL A 396 6.60 -14.99 -4.81
C VAL A 396 6.54 -14.81 -3.30
N VAL A 397 5.69 -13.88 -2.86
CA VAL A 397 5.33 -13.66 -1.46
C VAL A 397 3.91 -14.18 -1.25
N GLY A 398 3.77 -15.18 -0.38
CA GLY A 398 2.51 -15.86 -0.07
C GLY A 398 1.82 -15.30 1.17
N THR A 399 1.42 -16.18 2.09
CA THR A 399 0.68 -15.85 3.32
C THR A 399 1.26 -14.63 4.03
N ALA A 400 0.47 -13.64 4.44
CA ALA A 400 1.03 -12.42 5.04
C ALA A 400 1.64 -12.60 6.44
N ARG A 401 1.30 -13.67 7.18
CA ARG A 401 1.70 -13.89 8.58
C ARG A 401 1.72 -15.39 8.95
N PRO A 402 2.89 -16.03 9.13
CA PRO A 402 4.22 -15.54 8.71
C PRO A 402 4.31 -15.44 7.17
N SER A 403 5.10 -14.48 6.69
CA SER A 403 5.39 -14.31 5.26
C SER A 403 6.14 -15.50 4.69
N HIS A 404 5.54 -16.16 3.69
CA HIS A 404 6.15 -17.29 2.99
C HIS A 404 6.76 -16.80 1.67
N TYR A 405 8.06 -17.04 1.47
CA TYR A 405 8.77 -16.64 0.26
C TYR A 405 9.16 -17.88 -0.52
N THR A 406 8.84 -17.90 -1.81
CA THR A 406 9.29 -18.94 -2.74
C THR A 406 10.10 -18.28 -3.85
N ILE A 407 11.36 -18.66 -4.01
CA ILE A 407 12.19 -18.20 -5.12
C ILE A 407 11.85 -19.10 -6.32
N LEU A 408 11.21 -18.52 -7.34
CA LEU A 408 10.83 -19.25 -8.55
C LEU A 408 11.94 -19.24 -9.60
N HIS A 409 12.79 -18.22 -9.59
CA HIS A 409 13.92 -18.07 -10.51
C HIS A 409 15.01 -17.21 -9.89
N ASP A 410 16.27 -17.58 -10.11
CA ASP A 410 17.43 -16.85 -9.60
C ASP A 410 18.64 -16.99 -10.57
N ASP A 411 18.91 -15.94 -11.35
CA ASP A 411 20.09 -15.86 -12.22
C ASP A 411 21.40 -15.65 -11.43
N ILE A 412 21.32 -15.19 -10.19
CA ILE A 412 22.44 -14.75 -9.35
C ILE A 412 22.95 -15.91 -8.49
N LYS A 413 22.05 -16.84 -8.13
CA LYS A 413 22.28 -17.99 -7.24
C LYS A 413 22.64 -17.54 -5.83
N LEU A 414 21.82 -16.67 -5.25
CA LEU A 414 21.99 -16.24 -3.87
C LEU A 414 21.83 -17.42 -2.92
N THR A 415 22.61 -17.40 -1.84
CA THR A 415 22.34 -18.28 -0.71
C THR A 415 21.02 -17.88 -0.05
N ILE A 416 20.39 -18.85 0.62
CA ILE A 416 19.13 -18.61 1.33
C ILE A 416 19.31 -17.52 2.42
N ASP A 417 20.47 -17.48 3.10
CA ASP A 417 20.74 -16.47 4.12
C ASP A 417 20.87 -15.05 3.53
N GLU A 418 21.46 -14.91 2.34
CA GLU A 418 21.54 -13.61 1.65
C GLU A 418 20.15 -13.12 1.23
N PHE A 419 19.34 -13.98 0.61
CA PHE A 419 17.98 -13.63 0.22
C PHE A 419 17.10 -13.30 1.43
N GLN A 420 17.18 -14.09 2.51
CA GLN A 420 16.45 -13.84 3.75
C GLN A 420 16.88 -12.53 4.42
N GLY A 421 18.19 -12.26 4.48
CA GLY A 421 18.73 -11.02 5.05
C GLY A 421 18.29 -9.78 4.29
N LEU A 422 18.31 -9.84 2.95
CA LEU A 422 17.86 -8.76 2.07
C LEU A 422 16.35 -8.53 2.17
N SER A 423 15.55 -9.61 2.08
CA SER A 423 14.10 -9.55 2.21
C SER A 423 13.68 -8.97 3.56
N ASN A 424 14.29 -9.43 4.65
CA ASN A 424 14.07 -8.89 6.00
C ASN A 424 14.47 -7.41 6.10
N THR A 425 15.59 -7.02 5.48
CA THR A 425 16.04 -5.62 5.46
C THR A 425 15.02 -4.70 4.78
N LEU A 426 14.46 -5.11 3.64
CA LEU A 426 13.46 -4.34 2.92
C LEU A 426 12.14 -4.15 3.70
N CYS A 427 11.85 -5.00 4.68
CA CYS A 427 10.70 -4.81 5.59
C CYS A 427 10.84 -3.59 6.50
N TYR A 428 12.07 -3.08 6.72
CA TYR A 428 12.31 -1.85 7.48
C TYR A 428 12.19 -0.57 6.61
N ASN A 429 12.00 -0.71 5.29
CA ASN A 429 11.94 0.41 4.35
C ASN A 429 10.51 0.93 4.09
N PHE A 430 9.53 0.57 4.92
CA PHE A 430 8.17 1.10 4.80
C PHE A 430 8.08 2.47 5.48
N GLN A 431 8.49 3.51 4.75
CA GLN A 431 8.81 4.85 5.26
C GLN A 431 7.64 5.63 5.88
N ARG A 432 6.41 5.09 5.85
CA ARG A 432 5.24 5.69 6.51
C ARG A 432 4.95 5.13 7.91
N SER A 433 5.84 4.30 8.45
CA SER A 433 5.75 3.74 9.79
C SER A 433 7.14 3.59 10.42
N THR A 434 7.21 3.58 11.75
CA THR A 434 8.43 3.26 12.49
C THR A 434 8.42 1.83 13.01
N SER A 435 8.04 0.91 12.14
CA SER A 435 8.04 -0.52 12.40
C SER A 435 8.40 -1.30 11.14
N SER A 436 9.07 -2.43 11.31
CA SER A 436 9.20 -3.43 10.27
C SER A 436 7.82 -3.96 9.91
N VAL A 437 7.52 -4.00 8.61
CA VAL A 437 6.27 -4.57 8.09
C VAL A 437 6.43 -6.06 7.80
N SER A 438 5.32 -6.75 7.58
CA SER A 438 5.33 -8.21 7.39
C SER A 438 5.95 -8.66 6.07
N ILE A 439 5.93 -7.82 5.03
CA ILE A 439 6.41 -8.11 3.67
C ILE A 439 7.30 -6.95 3.20
N PRO A 440 8.19 -7.16 2.20
CA PRO A 440 9.10 -6.12 1.74
C PRO A 440 8.34 -4.87 1.30
N ALA A 441 8.92 -3.69 1.57
CA ALA A 441 8.34 -2.41 1.18
C ALA A 441 7.82 -2.35 -0.28
N PRO A 442 8.56 -2.82 -1.32
CA PRO A 442 8.04 -2.81 -2.70
C PRO A 442 6.73 -3.58 -2.87
N THR A 443 6.58 -4.74 -2.22
CA THR A 443 5.35 -5.55 -2.24
C THR A 443 4.20 -4.80 -1.55
N TYR A 444 4.46 -4.21 -0.39
CA TYR A 444 3.48 -3.41 0.33
C TYR A 444 3.01 -2.19 -0.49
N TYR A 445 3.92 -1.54 -1.22
CA TYR A 445 3.58 -0.43 -2.11
C TYR A 445 2.76 -0.89 -3.32
N ALA A 446 2.99 -2.09 -3.85
CA ALA A 446 2.13 -2.67 -4.88
C ALA A 446 0.69 -2.85 -4.38
N HIS A 447 0.51 -3.36 -3.16
CA HIS A 447 -0.83 -3.49 -2.55
C HIS A 447 -1.52 -2.14 -2.41
N LEU A 448 -0.80 -1.14 -1.91
CA LEU A 448 -1.34 0.22 -1.79
C LEU A 448 -1.70 0.81 -3.15
N THR A 449 -0.92 0.51 -4.19
CA THR A 449 -1.18 0.96 -5.56
C THR A 449 -2.43 0.29 -6.12
N CYS A 450 -2.57 -1.02 -6.02
CA CYS A 450 -3.77 -1.74 -6.43
C CYS A 450 -5.01 -1.23 -5.69
N ALA A 451 -4.92 -1.08 -4.36
CA ALA A 451 -5.99 -0.55 -3.54
C ALA A 451 -6.39 0.87 -3.97
N ARG A 452 -5.42 1.72 -4.31
CA ARG A 452 -5.65 3.08 -4.80
C ARG A 452 -6.25 3.09 -6.21
N ALA A 453 -5.72 2.29 -7.13
CA ALA A 453 -6.22 2.18 -8.50
C ALA A 453 -7.67 1.68 -8.56
N LYS A 454 -8.10 0.81 -7.64
CA LYS A 454 -9.52 0.45 -7.49
C LYS A 454 -10.42 1.65 -7.23
N MET A 455 -9.95 2.62 -6.44
CA MET A 455 -10.70 3.86 -6.13
C MET A 455 -10.80 4.77 -7.34
N TYR A 456 -9.94 4.59 -8.34
CA TYR A 456 -9.93 5.40 -9.55
C TYR A 456 -10.93 4.93 -10.61
N LEU A 457 -11.38 3.68 -10.52
CA LEU A 457 -12.35 3.13 -11.45
C LEU A 457 -13.56 4.05 -11.55
N THR A 458 -13.94 4.37 -12.78
CA THR A 458 -15.05 5.25 -13.09
C THR A 458 -15.83 4.67 -14.26
N THR A 459 -17.12 4.98 -14.31
CA THR A 459 -18.03 4.47 -15.33
C THR A 459 -18.42 5.62 -16.25
N HIS A 460 -18.15 5.48 -17.55
CA HIS A 460 -18.62 6.43 -18.56
C HIS A 460 -19.41 5.68 -19.63
N ARG A 461 -20.67 6.07 -19.84
CA ARG A 461 -21.60 5.46 -20.82
C ARG A 461 -21.70 3.93 -20.66
N GLY A 462 -21.73 3.44 -19.42
CA GLY A 462 -21.80 2.00 -19.11
C GLY A 462 -20.47 1.25 -19.17
N ASN A 463 -19.40 1.88 -19.66
CA ASN A 463 -18.07 1.27 -19.70
C ASN A 463 -17.22 1.70 -18.49
N ILE A 464 -16.66 0.72 -17.80
CA ILE A 464 -15.71 0.94 -16.71
C ILE A 464 -14.33 1.19 -17.31
N TYR A 465 -13.70 2.30 -16.92
CA TYR A 465 -12.32 2.63 -17.31
C TYR A 465 -11.48 2.98 -16.09
N LEU A 466 -10.18 2.68 -16.19
CA LEU A 466 -9.18 3.00 -15.18
C LEU A 466 -8.34 4.19 -15.67
N PRO A 467 -8.55 5.41 -15.14
CA PRO A 467 -7.80 6.57 -15.57
C PRO A 467 -6.35 6.50 -15.09
N ASN A 468 -5.45 7.07 -15.91
CA ASN A 468 -4.07 7.31 -15.52
C ASN A 468 -3.98 8.42 -14.47
N VAL A 469 -2.92 8.37 -13.67
CA VAL A 469 -2.56 9.46 -12.76
C VAL A 469 -2.33 10.73 -13.57
N HIS A 470 -2.80 11.86 -13.05
CA HIS A 470 -2.61 13.15 -13.71
C HIS A 470 -1.12 13.49 -13.83
N ARG A 471 -0.72 14.04 -14.98
CA ARG A 471 0.69 14.34 -15.32
C ARG A 471 1.41 15.23 -14.31
N ASN A 472 0.69 16.10 -13.59
CA ASN A 472 1.27 16.98 -12.56
C ASN A 472 1.86 16.19 -11.39
N LEU A 473 1.39 14.96 -11.15
CA LEU A 473 1.94 14.10 -10.11
C LEU A 473 3.16 13.28 -10.56
N LYS A 474 3.62 13.42 -11.81
CA LYS A 474 4.80 12.69 -12.32
C LYS A 474 6.06 12.95 -11.49
N ASN A 475 6.19 14.15 -10.91
CA ASN A 475 7.33 14.51 -10.08
C ASN A 475 7.21 14.08 -8.61
N TYR A 476 6.06 13.52 -8.22
CA TYR A 476 5.78 13.05 -6.87
C TYR A 476 5.57 11.53 -6.89
N PRO A 477 6.64 10.73 -7.02
CA PRO A 477 6.54 9.29 -7.29
C PRO A 477 5.76 8.53 -6.21
N MET A 478 5.71 9.08 -4.99
CA MET A 478 5.02 8.51 -3.83
C MET A 478 3.72 9.26 -3.45
N TYR A 479 3.01 9.84 -4.42
CA TYR A 479 1.69 10.47 -4.22
C TYR A 479 0.66 9.54 -3.54
N PHE A 480 0.81 8.23 -3.72
CA PHE A 480 -0.11 7.20 -3.23
C PHE A 480 -0.03 6.95 -1.71
N MET A 481 0.95 7.54 -1.01
CA MET A 481 1.24 7.26 0.41
C MET A 481 0.13 7.58 1.42
#